data_AF-A0A1Q3SR89-F1
#
_entry.id   AF-A0A1Q3SR89-F1
#
_cell.length_a   1.000
_cell.length_b   1.000
_cell.length_c   1.000
_cell.angle_alpha   90.00
_cell.angle_beta   90.00
_cell.angle_gamma   90.00
#
_symmetry.space_group_name_H-M   'P 1'
#
loop_
_entity.id
_entity.type
_entity.pdbx_description
1 polymer ?
#
loop_
_entity_poly.entity_id
_entity_poly.type
_entity_poly.pdbx_seq_one_letter_code
_entity_poly.pdbx_strand_id
1 'polypeptide(L)'
;MKVIPRTKALHLLAALMLCCGLLQAGPTPARAEGKTVAGGLNYPRYMAMDDAGNIYVTDPGVGGDEKLKGAGGDPEAEGSRGSTGQVLKIAPNGTKTVIAKGLPSYSSSEGSTGPEGIVLAGNVLYITTVAAIGAPEPALPYEGSVLKIDIATGAITKVADLVGFEKANNPEKHQVDSDPYGLAMGPDGMLYAADAGGNDLLKINPGTGAVSLVAVFAGLTVPGFPWPPEGNPERGGAKELDPVPTGVAVDADGTIYVGLLSGGPFPKGAAKVLKVTPDGKVSDLSTGFTMVTGVAIGPDKKVYVSELTTSLDFSKTPPDIQPGRVSRVNADGSSTPVITGLNFPNSIAFDKAGNLFVTTGTAFGPPNAGTIDRYDGIAPAPSTGPLPNTGPVPGQVSFITGYTMGGAFLSFWQLNGGLSVFGYPIDSERMSDGVIAQWLERNRFELHPDLAYPYNVLLGRLGVEALAQQGIDWGTLPKVTSAPAGCRYFAETGHSLCGNFLNYWNKNGLEFDGQTGKSFGESLALFGFPISEPKMETNSSGDTVMTQWFERARFEWHPNNPAQYQVQLGLVGSEVRSHNRLN
;
A
#
# COMPACT_ATOMS: atom_id res chain seq x y z
N MET A 1 13.26 -36.95 4.97
CA MET A 1 12.67 -35.96 4.06
C MET A 1 13.76 -35.50 3.10
N LYS A 2 13.56 -35.63 1.78
CA LYS A 2 14.47 -34.98 0.84
C LYS A 2 14.11 -33.49 0.83
N VAL A 3 15.09 -32.60 0.95
CA VAL A 3 14.90 -31.20 0.54
C VAL A 3 14.63 -31.26 -0.95
N ILE A 4 13.47 -30.75 -1.33
CA ILE A 4 13.00 -30.85 -2.69
C ILE A 4 13.68 -29.70 -3.46
N PRO A 5 14.38 -29.96 -4.58
CA PRO A 5 15.02 -28.91 -5.37
C PRO A 5 14.02 -27.87 -5.89
N ARG A 6 14.46 -26.61 -6.13
CA ARG A 6 13.65 -25.46 -6.62
C ARG A 6 12.69 -25.82 -7.76
N THR A 7 13.17 -26.64 -8.69
CA THR A 7 12.46 -27.22 -9.85
C THR A 7 11.12 -27.88 -9.55
N LYS A 8 10.81 -28.11 -8.27
CA LYS A 8 9.67 -28.86 -7.78
C LYS A 8 8.82 -28.09 -6.76
N ALA A 9 9.21 -26.89 -6.31
CA ALA A 9 8.46 -26.17 -5.29
C ALA A 9 7.17 -25.50 -5.81
N LEU A 10 7.05 -25.28 -7.12
CA LEU A 10 5.78 -24.84 -7.75
C LEU A 10 5.06 -25.95 -8.54
N HIS A 11 5.63 -27.16 -8.58
CA HIS A 11 5.18 -28.26 -9.43
C HIS A 11 5.48 -29.63 -8.77
N LEU A 12 4.92 -29.92 -7.59
CA LEU A 12 5.00 -31.23 -6.95
C LEU A 12 3.66 -31.97 -6.77
N LEU A 13 3.41 -32.83 -7.75
CA LEU A 13 2.70 -34.10 -7.77
C LEU A 13 1.16 -34.15 -7.74
N ALA A 14 0.69 -34.87 -8.77
CA ALA A 14 -0.61 -35.52 -8.91
C ALA A 14 -0.75 -36.72 -7.98
N ALA A 15 -1.94 -36.88 -7.37
CA ALA A 15 -2.76 -38.10 -7.47
C ALA A 15 -4.00 -38.02 -6.56
N LEU A 16 -5.14 -38.39 -7.17
CA LEU A 16 -6.46 -38.74 -6.64
C LEU A 16 -7.37 -37.65 -6.03
N MET A 17 -8.36 -37.34 -6.86
CA MET A 17 -9.60 -36.62 -6.60
C MET A 17 -10.66 -37.52 -5.91
N LEU A 18 -11.69 -36.87 -5.36
CA LEU A 18 -12.94 -37.36 -4.75
C LEU A 18 -12.90 -37.77 -3.26
N CYS A 19 -13.24 -36.79 -2.40
CA CYS A 19 -14.43 -36.92 -1.55
C CYS A 19 -14.82 -35.55 -0.96
N CYS A 20 -15.94 -34.96 -1.43
CA CYS A 20 -16.61 -33.87 -0.71
C CYS A 20 -17.20 -34.45 0.59
N GLY A 21 -16.52 -34.23 1.71
CA GLY A 21 -17.04 -34.46 3.06
C GLY A 21 -17.38 -33.14 3.73
N LEU A 22 -18.62 -32.99 4.17
CA LEU A 22 -19.08 -31.88 5.02
C LEU A 22 -18.20 -31.78 6.28
N LEU A 23 -17.46 -30.68 6.38
CA LEU A 23 -16.68 -30.32 7.57
C LEU A 23 -17.63 -29.79 8.66
N GLN A 24 -17.57 -30.37 9.86
CA GLN A 24 -18.17 -29.79 11.06
C GLN A 24 -17.22 -28.74 11.65
N ALA A 25 -17.70 -27.50 11.77
CA ALA A 25 -16.97 -26.40 12.36
C ALA A 25 -17.09 -26.41 13.90
N GLY A 26 -15.97 -26.34 14.60
CA GLY A 26 -15.94 -25.84 15.98
C GLY A 26 -16.27 -24.34 16.03
N PRO A 27 -16.55 -23.77 17.22
CA PRO A 27 -16.99 -22.38 17.32
C PRO A 27 -15.90 -21.40 16.86
N THR A 28 -16.10 -20.83 15.67
CA THR A 28 -15.25 -19.82 15.03
C THR A 28 -15.54 -18.42 15.60
N PRO A 29 -14.53 -17.57 15.82
CA PRO A 29 -14.75 -16.13 15.94
C PRO A 29 -15.43 -15.60 14.67
N ALA A 30 -16.25 -14.55 14.82
CA ALA A 30 -17.14 -14.03 13.78
C ALA A 30 -16.40 -13.82 12.43
N ARG A 31 -16.78 -14.62 11.43
CA ARG A 31 -16.28 -14.59 10.05
C ARG A 31 -16.90 -13.39 9.36
N ALA A 32 -16.10 -12.48 8.78
CA ALA A 32 -16.63 -11.56 7.79
C ALA A 32 -17.14 -12.38 6.59
N GLU A 33 -18.44 -12.33 6.30
CA GLU A 33 -19.03 -13.06 5.17
C GLU A 33 -18.60 -12.40 3.87
N GLY A 34 -17.81 -13.11 3.07
CA GLY A 34 -17.35 -12.63 1.77
C GLY A 34 -18.43 -12.76 0.70
N LYS A 35 -18.48 -11.80 -0.22
CA LYS A 35 -19.33 -11.82 -1.41
C LYS A 35 -18.49 -12.12 -2.64
N THR A 36 -18.77 -13.21 -3.34
CA THR A 36 -18.18 -13.48 -4.65
C THR A 36 -18.67 -12.44 -5.66
N VAL A 37 -17.73 -11.67 -6.21
CA VAL A 37 -18.00 -10.65 -7.24
C VAL A 37 -17.68 -11.14 -8.65
N ALA A 38 -16.87 -12.19 -8.76
CA ALA A 38 -16.64 -12.94 -9.99
C ALA A 38 -16.30 -14.39 -9.68
N GLY A 39 -16.79 -15.34 -10.47
CA GLY A 39 -16.39 -16.76 -10.43
C GLY A 39 -16.21 -17.29 -11.85
N GLY A 40 -15.78 -18.53 -12.04
CA GLY A 40 -15.53 -19.03 -13.40
C GLY A 40 -14.23 -18.50 -13.98
N LEU A 41 -13.18 -18.41 -13.16
CA LEU A 41 -11.83 -18.00 -13.54
C LEU A 41 -10.89 -19.21 -13.46
N ASN A 42 -9.88 -19.27 -14.33
CA ASN A 42 -8.88 -20.34 -14.28
C ASN A 42 -7.71 -19.88 -13.41
N TYR A 43 -7.67 -20.38 -12.18
CA TYR A 43 -6.57 -20.16 -11.23
C TYR A 43 -6.15 -18.68 -11.11
N PRO A 44 -7.09 -17.74 -10.88
CA PRO A 44 -6.81 -16.31 -10.95
C PRO A 44 -5.66 -15.94 -10.01
N ARG A 45 -4.68 -15.17 -10.52
CA ARG A 45 -3.44 -14.85 -9.79
C ARG A 45 -3.53 -13.50 -9.10
N TYR A 46 -3.23 -12.43 -9.82
CA TYR A 46 -3.24 -11.07 -9.31
C TYR A 46 -4.40 -10.26 -9.86
N MET A 47 -4.75 -9.19 -9.15
CA MET A 47 -5.76 -8.25 -9.59
C MET A 47 -5.34 -6.79 -9.36
N ALA A 48 -5.80 -5.91 -10.25
CA ALA A 48 -5.72 -4.46 -10.14
C ALA A 48 -7.11 -3.86 -10.33
N MET A 49 -7.36 -2.68 -9.78
CA MET A 49 -8.67 -2.02 -9.87
C MET A 49 -8.54 -0.59 -10.37
N ASP A 50 -9.51 -0.15 -11.17
CA ASP A 50 -9.66 1.26 -11.52
C ASP A 50 -10.68 1.99 -10.64
N ASP A 51 -10.71 3.31 -10.76
CA ASP A 51 -11.58 4.19 -9.98
C ASP A 51 -13.08 3.99 -10.28
N ALA A 52 -13.42 3.34 -11.40
CA ALA A 52 -14.79 2.96 -11.74
C ALA A 52 -15.19 1.61 -11.12
N GLY A 53 -14.31 0.96 -10.37
CA GLY A 53 -14.53 -0.33 -9.73
C GLY A 53 -14.44 -1.52 -10.70
N ASN A 54 -13.84 -1.34 -11.88
CA ASN A 54 -13.51 -2.50 -12.71
C ASN A 54 -12.30 -3.22 -12.12
N ILE A 55 -12.34 -4.54 -12.15
CA ILE A 55 -11.24 -5.40 -11.71
C ILE A 55 -10.56 -5.98 -12.96
N TYR A 56 -9.25 -5.79 -13.06
CA TYR A 56 -8.40 -6.46 -14.06
C TYR A 56 -7.71 -7.62 -13.36
N VAL A 57 -7.84 -8.84 -13.89
CA VAL A 57 -7.32 -10.05 -13.27
C VAL A 57 -6.49 -10.85 -14.27
N THR A 58 -5.37 -11.40 -13.80
CA THR A 58 -4.56 -12.36 -14.54
C THR A 58 -5.13 -13.77 -14.38
N ASP A 59 -5.41 -14.41 -15.51
CA ASP A 59 -6.01 -15.74 -15.60
C ASP A 59 -5.01 -16.64 -16.35
N PRO A 60 -4.26 -17.49 -15.63
CA PRO A 60 -3.30 -18.43 -16.19
C PRO A 60 -3.81 -19.33 -17.31
N GLY A 61 -5.12 -19.52 -17.44
CA GLY A 61 -5.68 -20.46 -18.41
C GLY A 61 -5.50 -21.92 -17.99
N VAL A 62 -5.37 -22.82 -18.97
CA VAL A 62 -5.51 -24.28 -18.79
C VAL A 62 -4.36 -25.08 -19.39
N GLY A 63 -3.23 -24.45 -19.64
CA GLY A 63 -2.11 -25.04 -20.39
C GLY A 63 -2.28 -24.86 -21.89
N GLY A 64 -2.14 -25.95 -22.64
CA GLY A 64 -2.40 -25.99 -24.08
C GLY A 64 -2.27 -27.39 -24.64
N ASP A 65 -2.05 -27.49 -25.95
CA ASP A 65 -1.99 -28.77 -26.67
C ASP A 65 -0.64 -29.48 -26.50
N GLU A 66 0.43 -28.76 -26.14
CA GLU A 66 1.76 -29.34 -25.96
C GLU A 66 1.83 -30.05 -24.61
N LYS A 67 2.03 -31.36 -24.63
CA LYS A 67 2.15 -32.18 -23.42
C LYS A 67 3.55 -32.09 -22.82
N LEU A 68 3.60 -31.86 -21.51
CA LEU A 68 4.83 -31.86 -20.74
C LEU A 68 5.02 -33.23 -20.10
N LYS A 69 6.26 -33.72 -20.14
CA LYS A 69 6.63 -34.93 -19.40
C LYS A 69 6.87 -34.56 -17.94
N GLY A 70 6.40 -35.39 -17.02
CA GLY A 70 6.71 -35.27 -15.60
C GLY A 70 8.20 -35.25 -15.31
N ALA A 71 8.60 -34.49 -14.29
CA ALA A 71 9.98 -34.48 -13.81
C ALA A 71 10.44 -35.90 -13.44
N GLY A 72 11.57 -36.35 -13.99
CA GLY A 72 12.12 -37.69 -13.71
C GLY A 72 11.60 -38.82 -14.61
N GLY A 73 10.84 -38.50 -15.66
CA GLY A 73 10.34 -39.51 -16.62
C GLY A 73 9.11 -40.27 -16.13
N ASP A 74 8.43 -39.76 -15.11
CA ASP A 74 7.15 -40.28 -14.64
C ASP A 74 6.06 -40.01 -15.70
N PRO A 75 5.49 -41.04 -16.34
CA PRO A 75 4.44 -40.89 -17.35
C PRO A 75 3.11 -40.38 -16.78
N GLU A 76 2.90 -40.45 -15.45
CA GLU A 76 1.63 -40.10 -14.81
C GLU A 76 1.53 -38.62 -14.38
N ALA A 77 2.66 -37.91 -14.33
CA ALA A 77 2.68 -36.46 -14.12
C ALA A 77 2.46 -35.73 -15.46
N GLU A 78 1.22 -35.81 -15.97
CA GLU A 78 0.80 -35.15 -17.20
C GLU A 78 0.54 -33.65 -16.95
N GLY A 79 1.41 -32.80 -17.49
CA GLY A 79 1.16 -31.37 -17.63
C GLY A 79 0.91 -30.98 -19.09
N SER A 80 0.46 -29.76 -19.33
CA SER A 80 0.48 -29.21 -20.69
C SER A 80 0.82 -27.73 -20.71
N ARG A 81 1.29 -27.25 -21.85
CA ARG A 81 1.55 -25.82 -22.05
C ARG A 81 1.02 -25.32 -23.38
N GLY A 82 0.87 -24.01 -23.45
CA GLY A 82 0.48 -23.28 -24.64
C GLY A 82 0.15 -21.84 -24.31
N SER A 83 -0.66 -21.20 -25.15
CA SER A 83 -0.95 -19.77 -25.08
C SER A 83 -2.39 -19.49 -24.66
N THR A 84 -2.89 -20.20 -23.64
CA THR A 84 -4.27 -20.01 -23.14
C THR A 84 -4.39 -18.97 -22.02
N GLY A 85 -3.27 -18.41 -21.56
CA GLY A 85 -3.26 -17.35 -20.57
C GLY A 85 -3.88 -16.07 -21.11
N GLN A 86 -4.54 -15.32 -20.23
CA GLN A 86 -5.28 -14.11 -20.58
C GLN A 86 -5.35 -13.10 -19.42
N VAL A 87 -5.73 -11.87 -19.77
CA VAL A 87 -6.11 -10.82 -18.81
C VAL A 87 -7.57 -10.46 -19.04
N LEU A 88 -8.36 -10.51 -17.98
CA LEU A 88 -9.79 -10.21 -17.99
C LEU A 88 -10.04 -8.88 -17.29
N LYS A 89 -10.92 -8.04 -17.86
CA LYS A 89 -11.61 -6.96 -17.18
C LYS A 89 -12.95 -7.46 -16.69
N ILE A 90 -13.30 -7.13 -15.45
CA ILE A 90 -14.56 -7.47 -14.81
C ILE A 90 -15.20 -6.17 -14.35
N ALA A 91 -16.32 -5.79 -14.95
CA ALA A 91 -17.06 -4.60 -14.58
C ALA A 91 -17.81 -4.80 -13.24
N PRO A 92 -18.20 -3.72 -12.53
CA PRO A 92 -18.96 -3.82 -11.28
C PRO A 92 -20.26 -4.63 -11.37
N ASN A 93 -20.85 -4.73 -12.57
CA ASN A 93 -22.05 -5.55 -12.82
C ASN A 93 -21.73 -7.05 -13.07
N GLY A 94 -20.47 -7.46 -12.97
CA GLY A 94 -20.00 -8.83 -13.21
C GLY A 94 -19.67 -9.16 -14.67
N THR A 95 -19.84 -8.23 -15.61
CA THR A 95 -19.52 -8.46 -17.03
C THR A 95 -18.03 -8.67 -17.21
N LYS A 96 -17.63 -9.78 -17.84
CA LYS A 96 -16.23 -10.08 -18.14
C LYS A 96 -15.89 -9.75 -19.58
N THR A 97 -14.71 -9.19 -19.82
CA THR A 97 -14.18 -8.88 -21.14
C THR A 97 -12.71 -9.28 -21.19
N VAL A 98 -12.32 -10.06 -22.20
CA VAL A 98 -10.91 -10.38 -22.45
C VAL A 98 -10.21 -9.14 -22.98
N ILE A 99 -9.21 -8.65 -22.25
CA ILE A 99 -8.39 -7.50 -22.62
C ILE A 99 -7.17 -7.96 -23.43
N ALA A 100 -6.52 -9.04 -22.99
CA ALA A 100 -5.40 -9.66 -23.68
C ALA A 100 -5.50 -11.17 -23.59
N LYS A 101 -5.00 -11.87 -24.62
CA LYS A 101 -4.98 -13.33 -24.73
C LYS A 101 -3.71 -13.78 -25.45
N GLY A 102 -3.46 -15.09 -25.47
CA GLY A 102 -2.25 -15.62 -26.11
C GLY A 102 -1.02 -15.52 -25.21
N LEU A 103 -1.22 -15.40 -23.90
CA LEU A 103 -0.15 -15.32 -22.91
C LEU A 103 0.30 -16.75 -22.53
N PRO A 104 1.57 -16.93 -22.12
CA PRO A 104 2.09 -18.24 -21.74
C PRO A 104 1.24 -18.85 -20.62
N SER A 105 1.10 -20.16 -20.68
CA SER A 105 0.24 -20.91 -19.78
C SER A 105 0.76 -22.33 -19.66
N TYR A 106 1.03 -22.74 -18.43
CA TYR A 106 1.51 -24.06 -18.04
C TYR A 106 0.50 -24.64 -17.04
N SER A 107 0.03 -25.86 -17.30
CA SER A 107 -0.88 -26.58 -16.41
C SER A 107 -0.25 -27.86 -15.88
N SER A 108 -0.63 -28.17 -14.64
CA SER A 108 -0.27 -29.39 -13.92
C SER A 108 -1.48 -29.86 -13.09
N SER A 109 -1.30 -30.95 -12.35
CA SER A 109 -2.29 -31.44 -11.38
C SER A 109 -2.56 -30.46 -10.23
N GLU A 110 -1.65 -29.54 -9.94
CA GLU A 110 -1.79 -28.53 -8.89
C GLU A 110 -2.53 -27.28 -9.36
N GLY A 111 -2.63 -27.09 -10.68
CA GLY A 111 -3.27 -25.95 -11.31
C GLY A 111 -2.46 -25.38 -12.46
N SER A 112 -2.77 -24.15 -12.85
CA SER A 112 -2.07 -23.47 -13.95
C SER A 112 -1.31 -22.23 -13.48
N THR A 113 -0.19 -21.93 -14.13
CA THR A 113 0.58 -20.69 -14.04
C THR A 113 0.74 -20.07 -15.43
N GLY A 114 0.89 -18.75 -15.52
CA GLY A 114 0.82 -18.05 -16.80
C GLY A 114 1.10 -16.55 -16.66
N PRO A 115 0.18 -15.65 -17.01
CA PRO A 115 0.23 -14.29 -16.47
C PRO A 115 0.11 -14.29 -14.94
N GLU A 116 1.01 -13.58 -14.27
CA GLU A 116 1.13 -13.55 -12.80
C GLU A 116 0.78 -12.15 -12.26
N GLY A 117 1.76 -11.38 -11.79
CA GLY A 117 1.61 -10.02 -11.24
C GLY A 117 0.95 -9.05 -12.22
N ILE A 118 0.19 -8.09 -11.70
CA ILE A 118 -0.49 -7.06 -12.50
C ILE A 118 -0.52 -5.72 -11.79
N VAL A 119 -0.25 -4.65 -12.54
CA VAL A 119 -0.34 -3.26 -12.08
C VAL A 119 -1.09 -2.43 -13.12
N LEU A 120 -2.02 -1.61 -12.65
CA LEU A 120 -2.70 -0.61 -13.48
C LEU A 120 -1.98 0.74 -13.37
N ALA A 121 -1.65 1.34 -14.51
CA ALA A 121 -1.06 2.67 -14.60
C ALA A 121 -1.77 3.49 -15.70
N GLY A 122 -2.76 4.29 -15.30
CA GLY A 122 -3.60 5.03 -16.24
C GLY A 122 -4.40 4.06 -17.14
N ASN A 123 -4.19 4.12 -18.45
CA ASN A 123 -4.89 3.28 -19.43
C ASN A 123 -4.10 2.03 -19.87
N VAL A 124 -3.04 1.67 -19.14
CA VAL A 124 -2.21 0.51 -19.44
C VAL A 124 -2.09 -0.41 -18.24
N LEU A 125 -1.97 -1.71 -18.50
CA LEU A 125 -1.61 -2.72 -17.52
C LEU A 125 -0.16 -3.13 -17.74
N TYR A 126 0.59 -3.30 -16.67
CA TYR A 126 1.85 -4.02 -16.68
C TYR A 126 1.65 -5.37 -16.02
N ILE A 127 2.19 -6.44 -16.61
CA ILE A 127 2.12 -7.78 -16.03
C ILE A 127 3.48 -8.48 -16.06
N THR A 128 3.69 -9.41 -15.14
CA THR A 128 4.71 -10.45 -15.24
C THR A 128 4.11 -11.73 -15.81
N THR A 129 4.97 -12.55 -16.40
CA THR A 129 4.61 -13.87 -16.92
C THR A 129 5.58 -14.92 -16.41
N VAL A 130 5.04 -16.11 -16.14
CA VAL A 130 5.77 -17.29 -15.69
C VAL A 130 6.97 -17.61 -16.57
N ALA A 131 8.03 -18.13 -15.96
CA ALA A 131 9.08 -18.87 -16.65
C ALA A 131 9.22 -20.25 -16.00
N ALA A 132 8.80 -21.29 -16.72
CA ALA A 132 8.81 -22.64 -16.20
C ALA A 132 10.20 -23.26 -16.32
N ILE A 133 10.82 -23.58 -15.18
CA ILE A 133 12.15 -24.20 -15.13
C ILE A 133 12.11 -25.57 -15.80
N GLY A 134 13.06 -25.81 -16.73
CA GLY A 134 13.14 -27.07 -17.45
C GLY A 134 12.04 -27.25 -18.51
N ALA A 135 11.31 -26.17 -18.85
CA ALA A 135 10.37 -26.19 -19.96
C ALA A 135 11.07 -26.51 -21.30
N PRO A 136 10.37 -27.18 -22.23
CA PRO A 136 10.95 -27.49 -23.53
C PRO A 136 11.30 -26.24 -24.34
N GLU A 137 12.38 -26.29 -25.12
CA GLU A 137 12.69 -25.24 -26.09
C GLU A 137 11.99 -25.51 -27.44
N PRO A 138 11.53 -24.47 -28.18
CA PRO A 138 11.66 -23.05 -27.82
C PRO A 138 10.69 -22.62 -26.70
N ALA A 139 11.11 -21.64 -25.89
CA ALA A 139 10.25 -20.97 -24.92
C ALA A 139 8.96 -20.40 -25.57
N LEU A 140 7.87 -20.34 -24.79
CA LEU A 140 6.62 -19.73 -25.27
C LEU A 140 6.81 -18.22 -25.49
N PRO A 141 6.01 -17.61 -26.40
CA PRO A 141 5.99 -16.16 -26.54
C PRO A 141 5.73 -15.49 -25.18
N TYR A 142 6.54 -14.48 -24.87
CA TYR A 142 6.47 -13.70 -23.63
C TYR A 142 6.77 -14.45 -22.34
N GLU A 143 7.36 -15.64 -22.38
CA GLU A 143 7.78 -16.34 -21.16
C GLU A 143 8.78 -15.50 -20.34
N GLY A 144 8.67 -15.52 -19.01
CA GLY A 144 9.59 -14.87 -18.08
C GLY A 144 9.82 -13.38 -18.32
N SER A 145 8.75 -12.64 -18.66
CA SER A 145 8.85 -11.28 -19.17
C SER A 145 7.99 -10.31 -18.37
N VAL A 146 8.33 -9.01 -18.44
CA VAL A 146 7.39 -7.93 -18.08
C VAL A 146 6.75 -7.43 -19.37
N LEU A 147 5.42 -7.38 -19.40
CA LEU A 147 4.64 -6.93 -20.54
C LEU A 147 3.85 -5.67 -20.20
N LYS A 148 3.61 -4.84 -21.21
CA LYS A 148 2.68 -3.72 -21.21
C LYS A 148 1.50 -4.06 -22.10
N ILE A 149 0.29 -3.84 -21.60
CA ILE A 149 -0.96 -4.09 -22.31
C ILE A 149 -1.75 -2.78 -22.37
N ASP A 150 -2.06 -2.32 -23.58
CA ASP A 150 -2.98 -1.22 -23.78
C ASP A 150 -4.43 -1.71 -23.59
N ILE A 151 -5.15 -1.12 -22.64
CA ILE A 151 -6.48 -1.62 -22.24
C ILE A 151 -7.52 -1.42 -23.36
N ALA A 152 -7.39 -0.36 -24.16
CA ALA A 152 -8.37 -0.02 -25.18
C ALA A 152 -8.25 -0.92 -26.42
N THR A 153 -7.02 -1.28 -26.78
CA THR A 153 -6.71 -2.02 -28.01
C THR A 153 -6.37 -3.49 -27.78
N GLY A 154 -5.99 -3.86 -26.55
CA GLY A 154 -5.45 -5.17 -26.22
C GLY A 154 -4.03 -5.42 -26.73
N ALA A 155 -3.34 -4.38 -27.22
CA ALA A 155 -1.99 -4.50 -27.76
C ALA A 155 -0.97 -4.86 -26.66
N ILE A 156 -0.20 -5.92 -26.89
CA ILE A 156 0.84 -6.43 -25.97
C ILE A 156 2.21 -5.96 -26.46
N THR A 157 3.00 -5.37 -25.57
CA THR A 157 4.40 -5.00 -25.81
C THR A 157 5.29 -5.62 -24.74
N LYS A 158 6.34 -6.35 -25.14
CA LYS A 158 7.37 -6.81 -24.18
C LYS A 158 8.19 -5.62 -23.70
N VAL A 159 8.21 -5.38 -22.40
CA VAL A 159 8.95 -4.30 -21.74
C VAL A 159 10.33 -4.79 -21.31
N ALA A 160 10.40 -5.95 -20.66
CA ALA A 160 11.66 -6.51 -20.16
C ALA A 160 11.70 -8.03 -20.26
N ASP A 161 12.91 -8.59 -20.35
CA ASP A 161 13.21 -10.02 -20.35
C ASP A 161 13.94 -10.39 -19.06
N LEU A 162 13.24 -11.03 -18.13
CA LEU A 162 13.79 -11.32 -16.80
C LEU A 162 14.62 -12.61 -16.81
N VAL A 163 14.22 -13.60 -17.61
CA VAL A 163 15.06 -14.79 -17.87
C VAL A 163 16.38 -14.41 -18.54
N GLY A 164 16.34 -13.47 -19.48
CA GLY A 164 17.55 -12.93 -20.12
C GLY A 164 18.46 -12.17 -19.14
N PHE A 165 17.86 -11.37 -18.26
CA PHE A 165 18.59 -10.69 -17.19
C PHE A 165 19.27 -11.70 -16.25
N GLU A 166 18.54 -12.71 -15.82
CA GLU A 166 19.03 -13.75 -14.91
C GLU A 166 20.21 -14.53 -15.53
N LYS A 167 20.05 -15.00 -16.77
CA LYS A 167 21.13 -15.70 -17.51
C LYS A 167 22.40 -14.85 -17.64
N ALA A 168 22.26 -13.53 -17.76
CA ALA A 168 23.38 -12.61 -17.94
C ALA A 168 24.06 -12.23 -16.62
N ASN A 169 23.33 -12.19 -15.51
CA ASN A 169 23.82 -11.58 -14.26
C ASN A 169 23.89 -12.55 -13.07
N ASN A 170 23.00 -13.55 -13.00
CA ASN A 170 22.83 -14.49 -11.88
C ASN A 170 23.09 -13.84 -10.52
N PRO A 171 22.22 -12.92 -10.06
CA PRO A 171 22.47 -12.09 -8.89
C PRO A 171 22.71 -12.89 -7.61
N GLU A 172 21.97 -13.99 -7.42
CA GLU A 172 22.10 -14.87 -6.26
C GLU A 172 23.35 -15.75 -6.31
N LYS A 173 23.95 -15.95 -7.50
CA LYS A 173 25.14 -16.78 -7.75
C LYS A 173 24.93 -18.25 -7.41
N HIS A 174 23.69 -18.69 -7.49
CA HIS A 174 23.28 -20.09 -7.37
C HIS A 174 22.84 -20.61 -8.75
N GLN A 175 21.84 -21.48 -8.81
CA GLN A 175 21.27 -21.95 -10.06
C GLN A 175 20.69 -20.75 -10.85
N VAL A 176 20.96 -20.71 -12.16
CA VAL A 176 20.34 -19.73 -13.06
C VAL A 176 18.87 -20.10 -13.23
N ASP A 177 18.01 -19.30 -12.62
CA ASP A 177 16.58 -19.58 -12.49
C ASP A 177 15.80 -18.26 -12.38
N SER A 178 14.72 -18.13 -13.15
CA SER A 178 13.84 -16.97 -13.12
C SER A 178 12.40 -17.45 -13.25
N ASP A 179 11.55 -16.98 -12.35
CA ASP A 179 10.11 -17.15 -12.39
C ASP A 179 9.43 -15.87 -11.84
N PRO A 180 9.24 -14.85 -12.69
CA PRO A 180 8.66 -13.58 -12.26
C PRO A 180 7.23 -13.73 -11.74
N TYR A 181 7.00 -13.30 -10.50
CA TYR A 181 5.75 -13.52 -9.80
C TYR A 181 5.00 -12.21 -9.52
N GLY A 182 5.15 -11.60 -8.34
CA GLY A 182 4.48 -10.35 -7.99
C GLY A 182 5.08 -9.14 -8.70
N LEU A 183 4.24 -8.14 -9.00
CA LEU A 183 4.64 -6.88 -9.63
C LEU A 183 3.97 -5.69 -8.90
N ALA A 184 4.74 -4.65 -8.63
CA ALA A 184 4.23 -3.38 -8.10
C ALA A 184 4.88 -2.18 -8.82
N MET A 185 4.21 -1.03 -8.82
CA MET A 185 4.79 0.23 -9.28
C MET A 185 5.11 1.12 -8.09
N GLY A 186 6.32 1.66 -8.05
CA GLY A 186 6.74 2.59 -7.01
C GLY A 186 6.35 4.05 -7.32
N PRO A 187 6.46 4.94 -6.32
CA PRO A 187 6.19 6.37 -6.48
C PRO A 187 7.17 7.06 -7.45
N ASP A 188 8.29 6.41 -7.76
CA ASP A 188 9.28 6.84 -8.76
C ASP A 188 8.89 6.46 -10.20
N GLY A 189 7.72 5.84 -10.40
CA GLY A 189 7.23 5.38 -11.70
C GLY A 189 7.93 4.13 -12.22
N MET A 190 8.73 3.46 -11.40
CA MET A 190 9.44 2.23 -11.77
C MET A 190 8.62 1.01 -11.34
N LEU A 191 8.83 -0.10 -12.04
CA LEU A 191 8.23 -1.39 -11.70
C LEU A 191 9.19 -2.18 -10.81
N TYR A 192 8.63 -2.90 -9.84
CA TYR A 192 9.35 -3.76 -8.91
C TYR A 192 8.75 -5.16 -9.00
N ALA A 193 9.56 -6.13 -9.45
CA ALA A 193 9.15 -7.50 -9.65
C ALA A 193 9.86 -8.42 -8.66
N ALA A 194 9.10 -9.25 -7.96
CA ALA A 194 9.64 -10.37 -7.21
C ALA A 194 9.92 -11.51 -8.20
N ASP A 195 11.17 -11.92 -8.32
CA ASP A 195 11.54 -13.10 -9.11
C ASP A 195 11.64 -14.32 -8.18
N ALA A 196 10.62 -15.18 -8.23
CA ALA A 196 10.51 -16.32 -7.33
C ALA A 196 11.63 -17.34 -7.57
N GLY A 197 12.02 -17.55 -8.83
CA GLY A 197 13.13 -18.43 -9.22
C GLY A 197 14.49 -17.80 -8.91
N GLY A 198 14.66 -16.52 -9.21
CA GLY A 198 15.90 -15.77 -9.00
C GLY A 198 16.19 -15.44 -7.53
N ASN A 199 15.19 -15.57 -6.66
CA ASN A 199 15.26 -15.22 -5.24
C ASN A 199 15.71 -13.79 -4.99
N ASP A 200 15.26 -12.89 -5.86
CA ASP A 200 15.62 -11.49 -5.84
C ASP A 200 14.43 -10.56 -6.12
N LEU A 201 14.70 -9.28 -5.90
CA LEU A 201 13.79 -8.19 -6.22
C LEU A 201 14.44 -7.36 -7.32
N LEU A 202 13.75 -7.24 -8.45
CA LEU A 202 14.21 -6.53 -9.63
C LEU A 202 13.46 -5.21 -9.79
N LYS A 203 14.17 -4.17 -10.24
CA LYS A 203 13.63 -2.87 -10.62
C LYS A 203 13.70 -2.73 -12.14
N ILE A 204 12.57 -2.39 -12.74
CA ILE A 204 12.37 -2.29 -14.19
C ILE A 204 11.90 -0.89 -14.54
N ASN A 205 12.58 -0.26 -15.50
CA ASN A 205 12.13 1.00 -16.08
C ASN A 205 11.11 0.73 -17.19
N PRO A 206 9.83 1.13 -17.03
CA PRO A 206 8.79 0.81 -18.01
C PRO A 206 8.94 1.52 -19.36
N GLY A 207 9.71 2.62 -19.42
CA GLY A 207 9.95 3.37 -20.65
C GLY A 207 11.12 2.85 -21.48
N THR A 208 12.13 2.27 -20.84
CA THR A 208 13.36 1.82 -21.52
C THR A 208 13.54 0.30 -21.51
N GLY A 209 12.83 -0.41 -20.64
CA GLY A 209 13.01 -1.86 -20.42
C GLY A 209 14.25 -2.22 -19.60
N ALA A 210 15.00 -1.22 -19.09
CA ALA A 210 16.19 -1.48 -18.29
C ALA A 210 15.84 -2.20 -16.98
N VAL A 211 16.54 -3.30 -16.69
CA VAL A 211 16.40 -4.12 -15.49
C VAL A 211 17.63 -3.94 -14.60
N SER A 212 17.42 -3.80 -13.30
CA SER A 212 18.48 -3.70 -12.30
C SER A 212 18.10 -4.42 -11.02
N LEU A 213 19.09 -4.92 -10.29
CA LEU A 213 18.90 -5.58 -9.01
C LEU A 213 18.59 -4.55 -7.90
N VAL A 214 17.60 -4.84 -7.06
CA VAL A 214 17.35 -4.12 -5.80
C VAL A 214 17.95 -4.88 -4.62
N ALA A 215 17.62 -6.16 -4.49
CA ALA A 215 18.07 -6.99 -3.39
C ALA A 215 18.04 -8.48 -3.76
N VAL A 216 18.96 -9.26 -3.20
CA VAL A 216 18.93 -10.73 -3.19
C VAL A 216 18.50 -11.18 -1.80
N PHE A 217 17.64 -12.20 -1.71
CA PHE A 217 17.13 -12.67 -0.44
C PHE A 217 17.95 -13.82 0.14
N ALA A 218 18.27 -13.71 1.43
CA ALA A 218 18.93 -14.78 2.16
C ALA A 218 18.01 -16.00 2.34
N GLY A 219 18.61 -17.18 2.45
CA GLY A 219 17.92 -18.43 2.65
C GLY A 219 17.24 -18.48 4.01
N LEU A 220 16.20 -19.31 4.11
CA LEU A 220 15.37 -19.42 5.29
C LEU A 220 15.88 -20.55 6.18
N THR A 221 16.39 -20.19 7.36
CA THR A 221 16.73 -21.15 8.40
C THR A 221 15.48 -21.51 9.21
N VAL A 222 15.16 -22.80 9.29
CA VAL A 222 13.99 -23.29 10.04
C VAL A 222 14.47 -24.11 11.25
N PRO A 223 14.31 -23.61 12.49
CA PRO A 223 14.73 -24.33 13.69
C PRO A 223 14.06 -25.70 13.80
N GLY A 224 14.85 -26.74 14.11
CA GLY A 224 14.35 -28.10 14.28
C GLY A 224 13.93 -28.80 12.99
N PHE A 225 14.12 -28.17 11.82
CA PHE A 225 13.81 -28.81 10.55
C PHE A 225 14.73 -30.02 10.28
N PRO A 226 14.18 -31.19 9.89
CA PRO A 226 14.96 -32.40 9.68
C PRO A 226 15.69 -32.37 8.33
N TRP A 227 16.79 -31.61 8.27
CA TRP A 227 17.62 -31.47 7.09
C TRP A 227 18.19 -32.83 6.62
N PRO A 228 18.17 -33.11 5.31
CA PRO A 228 18.95 -34.20 4.75
C PRO A 228 20.45 -33.94 4.98
N PRO A 229 21.29 -34.99 5.05
CA PRO A 229 22.73 -34.85 5.28
C PRO A 229 23.42 -33.89 4.31
N GLU A 230 23.01 -33.91 3.04
CA GLU A 230 23.53 -33.11 1.93
C GLU A 230 23.04 -31.65 1.92
N GLY A 231 22.07 -31.28 2.76
CA GLY A 231 21.47 -29.95 2.78
C GLY A 231 20.64 -29.62 1.53
N ASN A 232 20.45 -28.32 1.25
CA ASN A 232 19.76 -27.85 0.06
C ASN A 232 20.76 -27.73 -1.12
N PRO A 233 20.67 -28.58 -2.16
CA PRO A 233 21.60 -28.55 -3.29
C PRO A 233 21.58 -27.23 -4.06
N GLU A 234 20.42 -26.56 -4.16
CA GLU A 234 20.29 -25.27 -4.87
C GLU A 234 20.97 -24.14 -4.12
N ARG A 235 21.31 -24.37 -2.86
CA ARG A 235 22.00 -23.44 -1.97
C ARG A 235 23.39 -23.96 -1.60
N GLY A 236 24.01 -24.74 -2.49
CA GLY A 236 25.36 -25.29 -2.29
C GLY A 236 25.49 -26.25 -1.09
N GLY A 237 24.40 -26.91 -0.70
CA GLY A 237 24.34 -27.81 0.45
C GLY A 237 24.11 -27.12 1.80
N ALA A 238 23.79 -25.83 1.80
CA ALA A 238 23.44 -25.12 3.03
C ALA A 238 22.14 -25.68 3.65
N LYS A 239 22.03 -25.62 4.99
CA LYS A 239 20.84 -26.04 5.75
C LYS A 239 19.83 -24.90 5.84
N GLU A 240 19.38 -24.45 4.67
CA GLU A 240 18.42 -23.37 4.49
C GLU A 240 17.48 -23.66 3.31
N LEU A 241 16.25 -23.15 3.39
CA LEU A 241 15.28 -23.24 2.30
C LEU A 241 15.46 -22.02 1.40
N ASP A 242 15.03 -22.16 0.14
CA ASP A 242 14.92 -21.01 -0.74
C ASP A 242 13.91 -20.00 -0.19
N PRO A 243 14.18 -18.68 -0.29
CA PRO A 243 13.26 -17.67 0.20
C PRO A 243 11.99 -17.54 -0.65
N VAL A 244 12.07 -17.73 -1.97
CA VAL A 244 10.95 -17.72 -2.92
C VAL A 244 10.10 -16.45 -2.76
N PRO A 245 10.57 -15.29 -3.24
CA PRO A 245 9.80 -14.05 -3.14
C PRO A 245 8.56 -14.07 -4.03
N THR A 246 7.42 -13.61 -3.50
CA THR A 246 6.12 -13.67 -4.16
C THR A 246 5.45 -12.29 -4.23
N GLY A 247 4.58 -11.97 -3.28
CA GLY A 247 3.83 -10.71 -3.26
C GLY A 247 4.76 -9.53 -3.03
N VAL A 248 4.55 -8.45 -3.79
CA VAL A 248 5.31 -7.20 -3.66
C VAL A 248 4.34 -6.02 -3.56
N ALA A 249 4.61 -5.11 -2.63
CA ALA A 249 3.90 -3.84 -2.50
C ALA A 249 4.90 -2.71 -2.24
N VAL A 250 4.67 -1.53 -2.80
CA VAL A 250 5.54 -0.36 -2.61
C VAL A 250 4.72 0.74 -1.94
N ASP A 251 5.23 1.27 -0.84
CA ASP A 251 4.63 2.38 -0.11
C ASP A 251 4.99 3.74 -0.73
N ALA A 252 4.28 4.78 -0.32
CA ALA A 252 4.44 6.14 -0.85
C ALA A 252 5.83 6.74 -0.57
N ASP A 253 6.53 6.27 0.47
CA ASP A 253 7.91 6.67 0.79
C ASP A 253 8.97 5.87 0.01
N GLY A 254 8.54 4.92 -0.83
CA GLY A 254 9.40 4.01 -1.59
C GLY A 254 9.85 2.77 -0.82
N THR A 255 9.41 2.56 0.42
CA THR A 255 9.59 1.30 1.14
C THR A 255 8.88 0.17 0.39
N ILE A 256 9.56 -0.96 0.20
CA ILE A 256 9.03 -2.13 -0.50
C ILE A 256 8.80 -3.25 0.50
N TYR A 257 7.63 -3.88 0.43
CA TYR A 257 7.29 -5.06 1.21
C TYR A 257 7.26 -6.27 0.30
N VAL A 258 7.95 -7.34 0.69
CA VAL A 258 8.09 -8.57 -0.12
C VAL A 258 7.70 -9.79 0.71
N GLY A 259 6.73 -10.56 0.24
CA GLY A 259 6.35 -11.84 0.82
C GLY A 259 7.28 -12.95 0.38
N LEU A 260 7.61 -13.87 1.28
CA LEU A 260 8.42 -15.06 1.01
C LEU A 260 7.58 -16.32 1.23
N LEU A 261 7.46 -17.18 0.22
CA LEU A 261 6.65 -18.40 0.28
C LEU A 261 7.36 -19.53 1.06
N SER A 262 8.70 -19.55 1.03
CA SER A 262 9.60 -20.66 1.38
C SER A 262 9.66 -21.80 0.35
N GLY A 263 10.86 -22.32 0.10
CA GLY A 263 11.07 -23.52 -0.70
C GLY A 263 10.43 -24.77 -0.07
N GLY A 264 10.19 -25.79 -0.90
CA GLY A 264 9.64 -27.06 -0.46
C GLY A 264 10.49 -27.70 0.65
N PRO A 265 9.87 -28.31 1.69
CA PRO A 265 8.49 -28.80 1.75
C PRO A 265 7.51 -27.86 2.49
N PHE A 266 7.73 -26.55 2.46
CA PHE A 266 6.82 -25.54 3.03
C PHE A 266 6.50 -25.73 4.52
N PRO A 267 7.51 -25.90 5.39
CA PRO A 267 7.25 -26.09 6.82
C PRO A 267 6.46 -24.91 7.39
N LYS A 268 5.46 -25.24 8.22
CA LYS A 268 4.63 -24.26 8.90
C LYS A 268 5.49 -23.22 9.63
N GLY A 269 5.20 -21.94 9.39
CA GLY A 269 5.88 -20.83 10.06
C GLY A 269 7.19 -20.38 9.40
N ALA A 270 7.63 -21.03 8.31
CA ALA A 270 8.88 -20.67 7.65
C ALA A 270 8.78 -19.46 6.72
N ALA A 271 7.58 -19.12 6.25
CA ALA A 271 7.35 -17.96 5.43
C ALA A 271 7.37 -16.66 6.27
N LYS A 272 7.70 -15.55 5.62
CA LYS A 272 7.79 -14.24 6.25
C LYS A 272 7.51 -13.11 5.26
N VAL A 273 7.31 -11.91 5.77
CA VAL A 273 7.30 -10.68 4.99
C VAL A 273 8.51 -9.85 5.36
N LEU A 274 9.20 -9.36 4.33
CA LEU A 274 10.36 -8.50 4.43
C LEU A 274 9.98 -7.05 4.19
N LYS A 275 10.74 -6.15 4.80
CA LYS A 275 10.84 -4.74 4.45
C LYS A 275 12.16 -4.52 3.71
N VAL A 276 12.09 -3.87 2.55
CA VAL A 276 13.24 -3.47 1.75
C VAL A 276 13.19 -1.94 1.60
N THR A 277 14.23 -1.25 2.05
CA THR A 277 14.33 0.20 1.91
C THR A 277 14.69 0.60 0.46
N PRO A 278 14.48 1.86 0.05
CA PRO A 278 14.84 2.32 -1.29
C PRO A 278 16.32 2.11 -1.67
N ASP A 279 17.23 2.05 -0.69
CA ASP A 279 18.66 1.75 -0.86
C ASP A 279 18.98 0.23 -0.83
N GLY A 280 17.96 -0.63 -0.83
CA GLY A 280 18.10 -2.09 -0.96
C GLY A 280 18.40 -2.83 0.36
N LYS A 281 18.31 -2.17 1.53
CA LYS A 281 18.52 -2.88 2.81
C LYS A 281 17.29 -3.71 3.15
N VAL A 282 17.54 -4.97 3.50
CA VAL A 282 16.51 -5.96 3.81
C VAL A 282 16.43 -6.21 5.32
N SER A 283 15.22 -6.23 5.86
CA SER A 283 14.93 -6.63 7.24
C SER A 283 13.61 -7.39 7.34
N ASP A 284 13.43 -8.21 8.36
CA ASP A 284 12.15 -8.87 8.62
C ASP A 284 11.11 -7.83 9.07
N LEU A 285 9.93 -7.83 8.44
CA LEU A 285 8.78 -7.05 8.89
C LEU A 285 7.91 -7.90 9.84
N SER A 286 7.59 -9.13 9.43
CA SER A 286 6.71 -10.04 10.16
C SER A 286 7.06 -11.48 9.80
N THR A 287 7.13 -12.35 10.80
CA THR A 287 7.55 -13.76 10.68
C THR A 287 6.45 -14.73 11.11
N GLY A 288 6.60 -16.02 10.83
CA GLY A 288 5.70 -17.06 11.35
C GLY A 288 4.51 -17.36 10.43
N PHE A 289 4.56 -16.91 9.18
CA PHE A 289 3.57 -17.25 8.16
C PHE A 289 3.87 -18.61 7.53
N THR A 290 2.93 -19.12 6.74
CA THR A 290 3.08 -20.32 5.91
C THR A 290 2.65 -20.00 4.48
N MET A 291 3.52 -20.26 3.50
CA MET A 291 3.21 -20.10 2.07
C MET A 291 2.59 -18.74 1.71
N VAL A 292 3.31 -17.65 1.98
CA VAL A 292 2.88 -16.29 1.61
C VAL A 292 2.85 -16.16 0.08
N THR A 293 1.72 -15.71 -0.47
CA THR A 293 1.54 -15.51 -1.92
C THR A 293 1.30 -14.07 -2.32
N GLY A 294 0.69 -13.26 -1.45
CA GLY A 294 0.34 -11.88 -1.75
C GLY A 294 0.62 -10.93 -0.60
N VAL A 295 0.98 -9.70 -0.95
CA VAL A 295 1.23 -8.59 -0.03
C VAL A 295 0.56 -7.35 -0.61
N ALA A 296 -0.20 -6.62 0.19
CA ALA A 296 -0.82 -5.36 -0.21
C ALA A 296 -0.82 -4.35 0.93
N ILE A 297 -0.81 -3.06 0.59
CA ILE A 297 -0.98 -1.96 1.54
C ILE A 297 -2.44 -1.51 1.48
N GLY A 298 -3.15 -1.59 2.61
CA GLY A 298 -4.52 -1.12 2.71
C GLY A 298 -4.60 0.42 2.70
N PRO A 299 -5.78 1.00 2.40
CA PRO A 299 -6.01 2.45 2.53
C PRO A 299 -5.72 2.98 3.94
N ASP A 300 -5.81 2.12 4.96
CA ASP A 300 -5.42 2.37 6.35
C ASP A 300 -3.90 2.40 6.61
N LYS A 301 -3.09 2.31 5.55
CA LYS A 301 -1.61 2.31 5.54
C LYS A 301 -0.98 1.12 6.25
N LYS A 302 -1.71 0.02 6.41
CA LYS A 302 -1.18 -1.23 6.99
C LYS A 302 -0.88 -2.25 5.92
N VAL A 303 0.06 -3.15 6.23
CA VAL A 303 0.42 -4.27 5.36
C VAL A 303 -0.50 -5.46 5.65
N TYR A 304 -1.05 -6.03 4.58
CA TYR A 304 -1.86 -7.24 4.60
C TYR A 304 -1.18 -8.32 3.80
N VAL A 305 -1.39 -9.57 4.20
CA VAL A 305 -0.65 -10.74 3.72
C VAL A 305 -1.62 -11.89 3.50
N SER A 306 -1.58 -12.53 2.35
CA SER A 306 -2.30 -13.78 2.07
C SER A 306 -1.39 -14.99 2.19
N GLU A 307 -1.90 -16.03 2.85
CA GLU A 307 -1.29 -17.36 2.94
C GLU A 307 -2.14 -18.33 2.14
N LEU A 308 -1.55 -19.00 1.14
CA LEU A 308 -2.23 -20.00 0.30
C LEU A 308 -2.85 -21.11 1.15
N THR A 309 -2.13 -21.53 2.18
CA THR A 309 -2.57 -22.46 3.20
C THR A 309 -1.85 -22.15 4.51
N THR A 310 -2.52 -22.39 5.63
CA THR A 310 -1.92 -22.21 6.97
C THR A 310 -1.13 -23.42 7.44
N SER A 311 -1.23 -24.56 6.75
CA SER A 311 -0.45 -25.78 7.02
C SER A 311 -0.65 -26.81 5.91
N LEU A 312 0.43 -27.48 5.54
CA LEU A 312 0.45 -28.53 4.52
C LEU A 312 1.24 -29.73 5.03
N ASP A 313 0.64 -30.91 5.04
CA ASP A 313 1.29 -32.16 5.45
C ASP A 313 1.09 -33.27 4.42
N PHE A 314 2.13 -33.48 3.61
CA PHE A 314 2.21 -34.53 2.60
C PHE A 314 2.46 -35.93 3.15
N SER A 315 2.71 -36.09 4.46
CA SER A 315 2.89 -37.42 5.06
C SER A 315 1.58 -38.19 5.23
N LYS A 316 0.44 -37.51 5.11
CA LYS A 316 -0.90 -38.08 5.18
C LYS A 316 -1.45 -38.38 3.79
N THR A 317 -2.40 -39.31 3.71
CA THR A 317 -3.08 -39.68 2.45
C THR A 317 -4.60 -39.72 2.67
N PRO A 318 -5.38 -38.79 2.08
CA PRO A 318 -4.91 -37.64 1.28
C PRO A 318 -4.07 -36.66 2.11
N PRO A 319 -3.25 -35.80 1.47
CA PRO A 319 -2.52 -34.74 2.16
C PRO A 319 -3.45 -33.90 3.04
N ASP A 320 -2.98 -33.55 4.24
CA ASP A 320 -3.74 -32.68 5.13
C ASP A 320 -3.38 -31.23 4.81
N ILE A 321 -4.34 -30.54 4.19
CA ILE A 321 -4.20 -29.17 3.71
C ILE A 321 -5.19 -28.31 4.47
N GLN A 322 -4.67 -27.37 5.25
CA GLN A 322 -5.51 -26.44 5.99
C GLN A 322 -5.91 -25.26 5.11
N PRO A 323 -7.07 -24.62 5.34
CA PRO A 323 -7.45 -23.43 4.59
C PRO A 323 -6.43 -22.29 4.70
N GLY A 324 -6.42 -21.44 3.69
CA GLY A 324 -5.66 -20.19 3.68
C GLY A 324 -6.33 -19.09 4.49
N ARG A 325 -5.64 -17.96 4.59
CA ARG A 325 -6.13 -16.77 5.32
C ARG A 325 -5.51 -15.47 4.78
N VAL A 326 -6.10 -14.35 5.17
CA VAL A 326 -5.49 -13.03 5.06
C VAL A 326 -5.26 -12.49 6.48
N SER A 327 -4.05 -11.97 6.72
CA SER A 327 -3.64 -11.40 7.99
C SER A 327 -3.17 -9.96 7.81
N ARG A 328 -3.43 -9.12 8.81
CA ARG A 328 -2.90 -7.75 8.90
C ARG A 328 -1.65 -7.75 9.77
N VAL A 329 -0.58 -7.12 9.32
CA VAL A 329 0.64 -6.90 10.12
C VAL A 329 0.40 -5.73 11.09
N ASN A 330 0.76 -5.92 12.35
CA ASN A 330 0.69 -4.93 13.41
C ASN A 330 2.01 -4.15 13.52
N ALA A 331 1.99 -3.01 14.20
CA ALA A 331 3.16 -2.12 14.31
C ALA A 331 4.37 -2.77 15.02
N ASP A 332 4.14 -3.80 15.85
CA ASP A 332 5.16 -4.57 16.54
C ASP A 332 5.73 -5.73 15.71
N GLY A 333 5.29 -5.88 14.45
CA GLY A 333 5.69 -6.98 13.57
C GLY A 333 4.94 -8.29 13.81
N SER A 334 4.01 -8.35 14.77
CA SER A 334 3.05 -9.45 14.88
C SER A 334 1.99 -9.38 13.78
N SER A 335 1.19 -10.44 13.61
CA SER A 335 0.08 -10.43 12.65
C SER A 335 -1.23 -10.85 13.29
N THR A 336 -2.34 -10.30 12.79
CA THR A 336 -3.70 -10.63 13.19
C THR A 336 -4.48 -11.14 11.99
N PRO A 337 -5.00 -12.38 12.01
CA PRO A 337 -5.89 -12.87 10.97
C PRO A 337 -7.13 -11.97 10.86
N VAL A 338 -7.42 -11.50 9.65
CA VAL A 338 -8.63 -10.69 9.37
C VAL A 338 -9.67 -11.49 8.61
N ILE A 339 -9.25 -12.44 7.76
CA ILE A 339 -10.13 -13.37 7.05
C ILE A 339 -9.52 -14.77 7.14
N THR A 340 -10.31 -15.78 7.50
CA THR A 340 -9.85 -17.18 7.64
C THR A 340 -10.75 -18.13 6.85
N GLY A 341 -10.26 -19.33 6.57
CA GLY A 341 -11.07 -20.36 5.90
C GLY A 341 -11.18 -20.14 4.39
N LEU A 342 -10.15 -19.55 3.79
CA LEU A 342 -10.11 -19.27 2.35
C LEU A 342 -9.66 -20.50 1.57
N ASN A 343 -10.32 -20.76 0.44
CA ASN A 343 -9.95 -21.83 -0.47
C ASN A 343 -8.76 -21.39 -1.34
N PHE A 344 -7.53 -21.72 -0.95
CA PHE A 344 -6.32 -21.43 -1.72
C PHE A 344 -6.26 -19.98 -2.24
N PRO A 345 -6.25 -18.97 -1.35
CA PRO A 345 -6.14 -17.58 -1.78
C PRO A 345 -4.76 -17.29 -2.39
N ASN A 346 -4.68 -16.31 -3.29
CA ASN A 346 -3.40 -15.89 -3.89
C ASN A 346 -3.11 -14.41 -3.68
N SER A 347 -3.61 -13.53 -4.55
CA SER A 347 -3.48 -12.08 -4.43
C SER A 347 -4.60 -11.47 -3.60
N ILE A 348 -4.28 -10.32 -3.03
CA ILE A 348 -5.20 -9.43 -2.32
C ILE A 348 -5.09 -8.01 -2.87
N ALA A 349 -6.19 -7.28 -2.88
CA ALA A 349 -6.23 -5.87 -3.27
C ALA A 349 -7.31 -5.13 -2.48
N PHE A 350 -7.22 -3.80 -2.41
CA PHE A 350 -8.20 -2.96 -1.72
C PHE A 350 -8.79 -1.92 -2.66
N ASP A 351 -10.09 -1.67 -2.54
CA ASP A 351 -10.68 -0.46 -3.09
C ASP A 351 -10.44 0.75 -2.18
N LYS A 352 -10.76 1.95 -2.65
CA LYS A 352 -10.58 3.20 -1.88
C LYS A 352 -11.39 3.23 -0.58
N ALA A 353 -12.49 2.49 -0.51
CA ALA A 353 -13.33 2.41 0.68
C ALA A 353 -12.76 1.45 1.75
N GLY A 354 -11.70 0.70 1.43
CA GLY A 354 -11.10 -0.26 2.34
C GLY A 354 -11.75 -1.63 2.31
N ASN A 355 -12.50 -1.97 1.26
CA ASN A 355 -12.99 -3.31 1.05
C ASN A 355 -11.85 -4.16 0.46
N LEU A 356 -11.65 -5.35 1.02
CA LEU A 356 -10.65 -6.31 0.60
C LEU A 356 -11.21 -7.21 -0.50
N PHE A 357 -10.46 -7.39 -1.57
CA PHE A 357 -10.73 -8.36 -2.62
C PHE A 357 -9.66 -9.45 -2.58
N VAL A 358 -10.06 -10.71 -2.73
CA VAL A 358 -9.17 -11.87 -2.65
C VAL A 358 -9.44 -12.80 -3.83
N THR A 359 -8.40 -13.20 -4.57
CA THR A 359 -8.52 -14.30 -5.54
C THR A 359 -8.49 -15.62 -4.78
N THR A 360 -9.46 -16.51 -5.00
CA THR A 360 -9.52 -17.85 -4.39
C THR A 360 -9.71 -18.94 -5.44
N GLY A 361 -9.50 -20.21 -5.07
CA GLY A 361 -9.50 -21.34 -6.01
C GLY A 361 -8.31 -21.31 -6.96
N THR A 362 -7.14 -20.93 -6.45
CA THR A 362 -5.95 -20.65 -7.27
C THR A 362 -4.98 -21.83 -7.38
N ALA A 363 -5.26 -22.93 -6.68
CA ALA A 363 -4.52 -24.18 -6.71
C ALA A 363 -5.43 -25.35 -6.31
N PHE A 364 -5.01 -26.58 -6.60
CA PHE A 364 -5.61 -27.86 -6.17
C PHE A 364 -7.11 -28.03 -6.48
N GLY A 365 -7.60 -27.36 -7.52
CA GLY A 365 -8.99 -27.41 -7.97
C GLY A 365 -9.08 -27.53 -9.49
N PRO A 366 -10.27 -27.78 -10.06
CA PRO A 366 -10.41 -27.81 -11.51
C PRO A 366 -10.33 -26.40 -12.12
N PRO A 367 -10.03 -26.28 -13.42
CA PRO A 367 -10.20 -25.02 -14.15
C PRO A 367 -11.60 -24.43 -13.97
N ASN A 368 -11.72 -23.11 -14.10
CA ASN A 368 -12.94 -22.33 -13.88
C ASN A 368 -13.52 -22.37 -12.44
N ALA A 369 -12.86 -23.00 -11.46
CA ALA A 369 -13.32 -22.95 -10.08
C ALA A 369 -12.93 -21.65 -9.34
N GLY A 370 -12.03 -20.86 -9.92
CA GLY A 370 -11.50 -19.66 -9.29
C GLY A 370 -12.52 -18.54 -9.16
N THR A 371 -12.40 -17.77 -8.08
CA THR A 371 -13.26 -16.61 -7.79
C THR A 371 -12.46 -15.39 -7.36
N ILE A 372 -13.14 -14.25 -7.35
CA ILE A 372 -12.74 -13.05 -6.63
C ILE A 372 -13.84 -12.78 -5.60
N ASP A 373 -13.45 -12.78 -4.33
CA ASP A 373 -14.34 -12.56 -3.20
C ASP A 373 -14.04 -11.20 -2.56
N ARG A 374 -15.09 -10.44 -2.26
CA ARG A 374 -15.04 -9.13 -1.62
C ARG A 374 -15.45 -9.22 -0.15
N TYR A 375 -14.73 -8.53 0.72
CA TYR A 375 -14.98 -8.39 2.14
C TYR A 375 -15.00 -6.91 2.52
N ASP A 376 -16.10 -6.45 3.09
CA ASP A 376 -16.30 -5.01 3.33
C ASP A 376 -15.59 -4.51 4.59
N GLY A 377 -15.06 -3.28 4.53
CA GLY A 377 -14.55 -2.55 5.69
C GLY A 377 -13.36 -3.19 6.42
N ILE A 378 -12.51 -3.91 5.70
CA ILE A 378 -11.33 -4.60 6.29
C ILE A 378 -10.17 -3.63 6.58
N ALA A 379 -9.99 -2.63 5.73
CA ALA A 379 -8.94 -1.62 5.84
C ALA A 379 -9.50 -0.22 5.55
N PRO A 380 -10.53 0.24 6.30
CA PRO A 380 -11.13 1.55 6.04
C PRO A 380 -10.03 2.61 6.14
N ALA A 381 -9.96 3.49 5.14
CA ALA A 381 -9.02 4.60 5.18
C ALA A 381 -9.16 5.35 6.51
N PRO A 382 -8.07 5.88 7.09
CA PRO A 382 -8.14 6.65 8.32
C PRO A 382 -9.17 7.74 8.10
N SER A 383 -10.20 7.81 8.95
CA SER A 383 -11.33 8.70 8.70
C SER A 383 -10.79 10.13 8.51
N THR A 384 -11.11 10.77 7.39
CA THR A 384 -10.82 12.19 7.20
C THR A 384 -11.97 13.07 7.70
N GLY A 385 -13.13 12.47 7.96
CA GLY A 385 -14.29 13.10 8.60
C GLY A 385 -14.07 13.40 10.09
N PRO A 386 -14.89 14.29 10.69
CA PRO A 386 -14.91 14.48 12.14
C PRO A 386 -15.26 13.15 12.83
N LEU A 387 -14.59 12.84 13.92
CA LEU A 387 -15.06 11.84 14.86
C LEU A 387 -16.40 12.30 15.45
N PRO A 388 -17.28 11.36 15.83
CA PRO A 388 -18.51 11.71 16.52
C PRO A 388 -18.18 12.54 17.75
N ASN A 389 -18.97 13.60 17.97
CA ASN A 389 -18.99 14.31 19.23
C ASN A 389 -19.25 13.28 20.35
N THR A 390 -18.23 12.99 21.15
CA THR A 390 -18.27 11.98 22.21
C THR A 390 -19.03 12.45 23.45
N GLY A 391 -19.59 13.66 23.42
CA GLY A 391 -20.20 14.31 24.58
C GLY A 391 -19.15 14.75 25.62
N PRO A 392 -19.62 15.21 26.79
CA PRO A 392 -18.73 15.63 27.88
C PRO A 392 -17.79 14.50 28.34
N VAL A 393 -16.49 14.77 28.32
CA VAL A 393 -15.46 13.87 28.84
C VAL A 393 -15.01 14.38 30.22
N PRO A 394 -15.03 13.56 31.29
CA PRO A 394 -14.57 13.98 32.61
C PRO A 394 -13.15 14.54 32.58
N GLY A 395 -12.95 15.73 33.15
CA GLY A 395 -11.64 16.41 33.18
C GLY A 395 -11.30 17.23 31.93
N GLN A 396 -12.22 17.35 30.97
CA GLN A 396 -12.07 18.21 29.79
C GLN A 396 -13.10 19.36 29.77
N VAL A 397 -12.78 20.43 29.04
CA VAL A 397 -13.69 21.56 28.82
C VAL A 397 -14.56 21.29 27.60
N SER A 398 -15.88 21.42 27.75
CA SER A 398 -16.83 21.34 26.62
C SER A 398 -17.00 22.68 25.94
N PHE A 399 -17.03 22.66 24.61
CA PHE A 399 -17.25 23.84 23.76
C PHE A 399 -18.64 23.82 23.14
N ILE A 400 -19.08 24.94 22.55
CA ILE A 400 -20.42 25.05 21.95
C ILE A 400 -20.63 24.15 20.72
N THR A 401 -19.54 23.73 20.08
CA THR A 401 -19.54 22.69 19.03
C THR A 401 -19.83 21.30 19.59
N GLY A 402 -19.85 21.17 20.92
CA GLY A 402 -20.08 19.97 21.69
C GLY A 402 -18.85 19.06 21.83
N TYR A 403 -17.75 19.36 21.12
CA TYR A 403 -16.45 18.72 21.35
C TYR A 403 -15.82 19.18 22.67
N THR A 404 -14.89 18.37 23.18
CA THR A 404 -14.16 18.63 24.41
C THR A 404 -12.66 18.77 24.15
N MET A 405 -11.95 19.46 25.04
CA MET A 405 -10.48 19.58 25.00
C MET A 405 -9.91 19.49 26.41
N GLY A 406 -8.83 18.72 26.58
CA GLY A 406 -8.16 18.54 27.86
C GLY A 406 -6.65 18.75 27.79
N GLY A 407 -5.99 18.55 28.94
CA GLY A 407 -4.54 18.39 29.05
C GLY A 407 -3.70 19.47 28.35
N ALA A 408 -2.72 19.02 27.58
CA ALA A 408 -1.76 19.88 26.88
C ALA A 408 -2.43 20.77 25.82
N PHE A 409 -3.44 20.25 25.10
CA PHE A 409 -4.16 21.04 24.11
C PHE A 409 -4.98 22.15 24.73
N LEU A 410 -5.71 21.89 25.81
CA LEU A 410 -6.46 22.94 26.51
C LEU A 410 -5.52 24.02 27.05
N SER A 411 -4.40 23.61 27.66
CA SER A 411 -3.38 24.53 28.17
C SER A 411 -2.79 25.38 27.05
N PHE A 412 -2.45 24.75 25.92
CA PHE A 412 -1.91 25.44 24.75
C PHE A 412 -2.93 26.40 24.13
N TRP A 413 -4.20 26.00 24.01
CA TRP A 413 -5.27 26.86 23.50
C TRP A 413 -5.44 28.10 24.37
N GLN A 414 -5.49 27.94 25.70
CA GLN A 414 -5.70 29.04 26.64
C GLN A 414 -4.54 30.04 26.66
N LEU A 415 -3.30 29.55 26.59
CA LEU A 415 -2.11 30.39 26.67
C LEU A 415 -1.80 31.14 25.36
N ASN A 416 -2.21 30.60 24.21
CA ASN A 416 -1.78 31.10 22.89
C ASN A 416 -2.89 31.82 22.10
N GLY A 417 -3.86 32.42 22.79
CA GLY A 417 -4.90 33.30 22.19
C GLY A 417 -6.29 32.67 22.01
N GLY A 418 -6.45 31.38 22.31
CA GLY A 418 -7.74 30.71 22.42
C GLY A 418 -8.65 30.91 21.22
N LEU A 419 -9.89 31.35 21.48
CA LEU A 419 -10.96 31.40 20.48
C LEU A 419 -10.62 32.29 19.28
N SER A 420 -9.98 33.44 19.49
CA SER A 420 -9.68 34.38 18.42
C SER A 420 -8.59 33.87 17.46
N VAL A 421 -7.70 33.00 17.95
CA VAL A 421 -6.59 32.46 17.17
C VAL A 421 -6.93 31.09 16.58
N PHE A 422 -7.42 30.17 17.40
CA PHE A 422 -7.63 28.78 16.97
C PHE A 422 -9.07 28.44 16.65
N GLY A 423 -10.03 29.22 17.15
CA GLY A 423 -11.45 28.88 17.07
C GLY A 423 -11.87 27.77 18.02
N TYR A 424 -13.06 27.22 17.78
CA TYR A 424 -13.57 26.06 18.51
C TYR A 424 -12.94 24.75 18.03
N PRO A 425 -12.82 23.72 18.89
CA PRO A 425 -12.59 22.36 18.41
C PRO A 425 -13.76 21.93 17.52
N ILE A 426 -13.42 21.34 16.38
CA ILE A 426 -14.38 20.80 15.39
C ILE A 426 -14.27 19.27 15.29
N ASP A 427 -13.49 18.67 16.18
CA ASP A 427 -13.22 17.24 16.27
C ASP A 427 -12.75 16.83 17.67
N SER A 428 -12.83 15.52 17.95
CA SER A 428 -12.23 14.90 19.15
C SER A 428 -10.74 14.63 18.95
N GLU A 429 -9.97 14.59 20.05
CA GLU A 429 -8.56 14.17 20.04
C GLU A 429 -8.42 12.72 19.51
N ARG A 430 -7.45 12.47 18.63
CA ARG A 430 -7.22 11.14 18.04
C ARG A 430 -5.77 10.89 17.65
N MET A 431 -5.35 9.63 17.60
CA MET A 431 -4.11 9.27 16.92
C MET A 431 -4.25 9.50 15.41
N SER A 432 -3.37 10.33 14.85
CA SER A 432 -3.20 10.58 13.41
C SER A 432 -1.70 10.58 13.11
N ASP A 433 -1.26 9.78 12.14
CA ASP A 433 0.14 9.77 11.68
C ASP A 433 1.19 9.61 12.82
N GLY A 434 0.86 8.83 13.86
CA GLY A 434 1.76 8.55 14.98
C GLY A 434 1.73 9.57 16.12
N VAL A 435 0.93 10.63 16.02
CA VAL A 435 0.75 11.65 17.08
C VAL A 435 -0.72 11.79 17.48
N ILE A 436 -1.00 12.22 18.71
CA ILE A 436 -2.35 12.63 19.08
C ILE A 436 -2.60 14.00 18.44
N ALA A 437 -3.66 14.15 17.67
CA ALA A 437 -4.02 15.39 17.01
C ALA A 437 -5.48 15.77 17.28
N GLN A 438 -5.76 17.07 17.27
CA GLN A 438 -7.12 17.60 17.35
C GLN A 438 -7.28 18.77 16.37
N TRP A 439 -8.41 18.80 15.68
CA TRP A 439 -8.72 19.89 14.75
C TRP A 439 -9.60 20.94 15.39
N LEU A 440 -9.26 22.19 15.08
CA LEU A 440 -10.00 23.38 15.43
C LEU A 440 -10.43 24.10 14.15
N GLU A 441 -11.33 25.06 14.28
CA GLU A 441 -11.82 25.83 13.12
C GLU A 441 -10.69 26.48 12.32
N ARG A 442 -9.59 26.89 12.97
CA ARG A 442 -8.49 27.65 12.35
C ARG A 442 -7.14 26.95 12.39
N ASN A 443 -7.02 25.78 13.02
CA ASN A 443 -5.75 25.07 13.12
C ASN A 443 -5.90 23.57 13.40
N ARG A 444 -4.78 22.85 13.36
CA ARG A 444 -4.65 21.45 13.81
C ARG A 444 -3.53 21.38 14.84
N PHE A 445 -3.85 20.93 16.04
CA PHE A 445 -2.87 20.67 17.10
C PHE A 445 -2.35 19.24 16.98
N GLU A 446 -1.04 19.07 17.16
CA GLU A 446 -0.33 17.79 17.13
C GLU A 446 0.51 17.67 18.41
N LEU A 447 0.26 16.64 19.22
CA LEU A 447 0.91 16.42 20.52
C LEU A 447 2.19 15.61 20.34
N HIS A 448 3.29 16.18 20.82
CA HIS A 448 4.61 15.57 20.86
C HIS A 448 5.07 15.52 22.33
N PRO A 449 4.74 14.46 23.08
CA PRO A 449 4.95 14.41 24.53
C PRO A 449 6.44 14.42 24.92
N ASP A 450 7.33 14.05 23.99
CA ASP A 450 8.78 14.03 24.21
C ASP A 450 9.44 15.42 24.10
N LEU A 451 8.70 16.45 23.64
CA LEU A 451 9.19 17.81 23.53
C LEU A 451 8.77 18.66 24.74
N ALA A 452 9.55 19.69 25.05
CA ALA A 452 9.21 20.66 26.08
C ALA A 452 8.18 21.68 25.54
N TYR A 453 7.38 22.26 26.44
CA TYR A 453 6.52 23.40 26.09
C TYR A 453 7.36 24.55 25.51
N PRO A 454 6.87 25.24 24.46
CA PRO A 454 5.59 25.05 23.77
C PRO A 454 5.63 24.09 22.58
N TYR A 455 6.78 23.49 22.28
CA TYR A 455 6.95 22.57 21.15
C TYR A 455 6.30 21.20 21.36
N ASN A 456 5.83 20.92 22.58
CA ASN A 456 5.03 19.74 22.86
C ASN A 456 3.66 19.77 22.15
N VAL A 457 3.19 20.93 21.67
CA VAL A 457 2.05 21.04 20.77
C VAL A 457 2.46 21.79 19.51
N LEU A 458 2.52 21.09 18.38
CA LEU A 458 2.83 21.67 17.08
C LEU A 458 1.56 22.00 16.30
N LEU A 459 1.69 22.96 15.40
CA LEU A 459 0.62 23.45 14.54
C LEU A 459 0.83 22.98 13.11
N GLY A 460 -0.22 22.37 12.54
CA GLY A 460 -0.26 21.95 11.14
C GLY A 460 -0.05 23.13 10.17
N ARG A 461 0.55 22.86 9.00
CA ARG A 461 0.77 23.86 7.94
C ARG A 461 -0.49 24.05 7.09
N LEU A 462 -1.59 24.41 7.76
CA LEU A 462 -2.92 24.41 7.14
C LEU A 462 -3.08 25.41 6.00
N GLY A 463 -2.28 26.47 5.93
CA GLY A 463 -2.31 27.37 4.77
C GLY A 463 -1.71 26.72 3.52
N VAL A 464 -0.64 25.93 3.69
CA VAL A 464 -0.07 25.12 2.60
C VAL A 464 -1.04 24.03 2.17
N GLU A 465 -1.63 23.31 3.13
CA GLU A 465 -2.58 22.23 2.85
C GLU A 465 -3.84 22.74 2.14
N ALA A 466 -4.38 23.89 2.56
CA ALA A 466 -5.55 24.51 1.95
C ALA A 466 -5.29 24.94 0.48
N LEU A 467 -4.14 25.56 0.19
CA LEU A 467 -3.78 25.92 -1.18
C LEU A 467 -3.61 24.67 -2.06
N ALA A 468 -2.94 23.64 -1.54
CA ALA A 468 -2.76 22.38 -2.27
C ALA A 468 -4.10 21.70 -2.61
N GLN A 469 -5.07 21.72 -1.69
CA GLN A 469 -6.43 21.20 -1.97
C GLN A 469 -7.17 21.98 -3.07
N GLN A 470 -6.85 23.26 -3.25
CA GLN A 470 -7.36 24.09 -4.34
C GLN A 470 -6.58 23.87 -5.65
N GLY A 471 -5.62 22.95 -5.69
CA GLY A 471 -4.74 22.72 -6.83
C GLY A 471 -3.68 23.81 -7.03
N ILE A 472 -3.39 24.60 -6.00
CA ILE A 472 -2.42 25.71 -6.06
C ILE A 472 -1.10 25.27 -5.41
N ASP A 473 -0.03 25.23 -6.22
CA ASP A 473 1.34 25.12 -5.71
C ASP A 473 1.84 26.50 -5.26
N TRP A 474 1.89 26.72 -3.95
CA TRP A 474 2.32 27.98 -3.36
C TRP A 474 3.75 28.38 -3.75
N GLY A 475 4.63 27.41 -4.08
CA GLY A 475 6.00 27.68 -4.49
C GLY A 475 6.11 28.47 -5.80
N THR A 476 5.03 28.44 -6.60
CA THR A 476 4.92 29.12 -7.90
C THR A 476 4.20 30.47 -7.83
N LEU A 477 3.69 30.87 -6.66
CA LEU A 477 3.03 32.16 -6.49
C LEU A 477 4.00 33.33 -6.72
N PRO A 478 3.52 34.51 -7.18
CA PRO A 478 4.37 35.66 -7.43
C PRO A 478 5.17 36.08 -6.19
N LYS A 479 6.48 36.27 -6.36
CA LYS A 479 7.43 36.67 -5.32
C LYS A 479 7.92 38.10 -5.53
N VAL A 480 8.38 38.72 -4.46
CA VAL A 480 9.02 40.04 -4.46
C VAL A 480 10.50 39.92 -4.07
N THR A 481 11.32 40.86 -4.51
CA THR A 481 12.77 40.89 -4.23
C THR A 481 13.14 41.84 -3.09
N SER A 482 12.20 42.70 -2.67
CA SER A 482 12.35 43.63 -1.55
C SER A 482 10.96 44.05 -1.04
N ALA A 483 10.91 44.65 0.14
CA ALA A 483 9.68 45.22 0.70
C ALA A 483 9.79 46.76 0.82
N PRO A 484 8.71 47.52 0.54
CA PRO A 484 8.68 48.97 0.75
C PRO A 484 8.92 49.39 2.21
N ALA A 485 9.21 50.67 2.43
CA ALA A 485 9.32 51.24 3.78
C ALA A 485 8.01 51.01 4.57
N GLY A 486 8.13 50.49 5.79
CA GLY A 486 6.97 50.12 6.63
C GLY A 486 6.44 48.70 6.41
N CYS A 487 7.05 47.93 5.51
CA CYS A 487 6.79 46.50 5.33
C CYS A 487 8.00 45.66 5.80
N ARG A 488 7.76 44.38 6.07
CA ARG A 488 8.81 43.38 6.32
C ARG A 488 8.94 42.47 5.10
N TYR A 489 10.18 42.24 4.67
CA TYR A 489 10.51 41.23 3.66
C TYR A 489 10.93 39.92 4.34
N PHE A 490 10.49 38.79 3.78
CA PHE A 490 10.86 37.44 4.22
C PHE A 490 11.61 36.75 3.08
N ALA A 491 12.94 36.66 3.21
CA ALA A 491 13.80 36.11 2.17
C ALA A 491 13.61 34.60 1.98
N GLU A 492 13.15 33.91 3.02
CA GLU A 492 12.91 32.47 3.07
C GLU A 492 11.84 32.02 2.06
N THR A 493 10.83 32.87 1.83
CA THR A 493 9.72 32.58 0.91
C THR A 493 9.65 33.55 -0.27
N GLY A 494 10.32 34.70 -0.18
CA GLY A 494 10.29 35.75 -1.19
C GLY A 494 9.02 36.59 -1.15
N HIS A 495 8.39 36.72 0.03
CA HIS A 495 7.14 37.48 0.21
C HIS A 495 7.29 38.65 1.17
N SER A 496 6.39 39.62 1.08
CA SER A 496 6.33 40.79 1.96
C SER A 496 5.10 40.80 2.84
N LEU A 497 5.20 41.46 4.00
CA LEU A 497 4.10 41.67 4.93
C LEU A 497 4.04 43.14 5.32
N CYS A 498 2.87 43.75 5.16
CA CYS A 498 2.68 45.19 5.28
C CYS A 498 1.48 45.56 6.16
N GLY A 499 1.44 46.82 6.61
CA GLY A 499 0.24 47.46 7.14
C GLY A 499 -0.45 46.69 8.27
N ASN A 500 -1.77 46.53 8.17
CA ASN A 500 -2.58 45.88 9.21
C ASN A 500 -2.19 44.42 9.44
N PHE A 501 -1.80 43.68 8.40
CA PHE A 501 -1.34 42.31 8.55
C PHE A 501 0.01 42.22 9.25
N LEU A 502 0.96 43.12 8.96
CA LEU A 502 2.23 43.20 9.70
C LEU A 502 1.99 43.56 11.18
N ASN A 503 1.10 44.51 11.44
CA ASN A 503 0.74 44.92 12.80
C ASN A 503 0.09 43.77 13.58
N TYR A 504 -0.79 43.01 12.94
CA TYR A 504 -1.42 41.84 13.55
C TYR A 504 -0.38 40.75 13.81
N TRP A 505 0.47 40.44 12.84
CA TRP A 505 1.54 39.44 12.99
C TRP A 505 2.47 39.79 14.15
N ASN A 506 2.97 41.03 14.26
CA ASN A 506 3.85 41.44 15.35
C ASN A 506 3.19 41.50 16.73
N LYS A 507 1.85 41.46 16.82
CA LYS A 507 1.11 41.50 18.08
C LYS A 507 0.62 40.14 18.55
N ASN A 508 0.70 39.12 17.69
CA ASN A 508 0.19 37.79 17.96
C ASN A 508 1.28 36.75 17.69
N GLY A 509 1.34 35.72 18.51
CA GLY A 509 2.34 34.68 18.45
C GLY A 509 2.11 33.68 19.58
N LEU A 510 2.86 32.58 19.56
CA LEU A 510 2.89 31.67 20.71
C LEU A 510 3.51 32.37 21.93
N GLU A 511 3.34 31.82 23.12
CA GLU A 511 3.91 32.33 24.36
C GLU A 511 5.13 31.51 24.77
N PHE A 512 6.32 32.12 24.72
CA PHE A 512 7.58 31.42 24.92
C PHE A 512 8.26 31.79 26.23
N ASP A 513 8.16 33.04 26.66
CA ASP A 513 9.08 33.63 27.63
C ASP A 513 8.41 34.49 28.70
N GLY A 514 7.07 34.60 28.67
CA GLY A 514 6.25 35.37 29.59
C GLY A 514 6.41 36.89 29.45
N GLN A 515 7.06 37.37 28.39
CA GLN A 515 7.30 38.79 28.19
C GLN A 515 6.08 39.51 27.60
N THR A 516 6.02 40.83 27.81
CA THR A 516 4.96 41.66 27.21
C THR A 516 5.30 41.95 25.75
N GLY A 517 4.39 41.57 24.86
CA GLY A 517 4.57 41.72 23.41
C GLY A 517 4.81 40.38 22.73
N LYS A 518 5.18 40.39 21.44
CA LYS A 518 5.53 39.19 20.69
C LYS A 518 6.83 39.39 19.91
N SER A 519 7.75 38.46 20.12
CA SER A 519 8.99 38.35 19.37
C SER A 519 8.73 37.82 17.97
N PHE A 520 9.70 38.01 17.08
CA PHE A 520 9.64 37.43 15.73
C PHE A 520 9.45 35.90 15.77
N GLY A 521 10.14 35.21 16.68
CA GLY A 521 10.06 33.76 16.81
C GLY A 521 8.68 33.28 17.25
N GLU A 522 8.04 33.99 18.18
CA GLU A 522 6.68 33.67 18.65
C GLU A 522 5.63 33.83 17.55
N SER A 523 5.68 34.94 16.81
CA SER A 523 4.79 35.20 15.68
C SER A 523 5.02 34.20 14.54
N LEU A 524 6.29 33.88 14.26
CA LEU A 524 6.66 32.88 13.26
C LEU A 524 6.17 31.48 13.65
N ALA A 525 6.27 31.11 14.92
CA ALA A 525 5.82 29.80 15.36
C ALA A 525 4.30 29.62 15.27
N LEU A 526 3.54 30.69 15.47
CA LEU A 526 2.08 30.65 15.33
C LEU A 526 1.64 30.61 13.86
N PHE A 527 2.13 31.55 13.04
CA PHE A 527 1.59 31.74 11.68
C PHE A 527 2.44 31.09 10.58
N GLY A 528 3.74 30.93 10.83
CA GLY A 528 4.74 30.65 9.80
C GLY A 528 5.05 31.85 8.92
N PHE A 529 5.82 31.60 7.88
CA PHE A 529 6.16 32.61 6.87
C PHE A 529 4.94 32.96 5.99
N PRO A 530 4.83 34.19 5.47
CA PRO A 530 3.90 34.48 4.39
C PRO A 530 4.30 33.67 3.15
N ILE A 531 3.31 33.09 2.47
CA ILE A 531 3.49 32.25 1.25
C ILE A 531 2.73 32.83 0.05
N SER A 532 2.16 34.02 0.20
CA SER A 532 1.57 34.80 -0.89
C SER A 532 1.75 36.29 -0.63
N GLU A 533 1.61 37.11 -1.67
CA GLU A 533 1.28 38.54 -1.50
C GLU A 533 -0.22 38.71 -1.18
N PRO A 534 -0.63 39.85 -0.58
CA PRO A 534 -2.04 40.10 -0.29
C PRO A 534 -2.84 40.32 -1.59
N LYS A 535 -4.00 39.65 -1.71
CA LYS A 535 -4.94 39.83 -2.83
C LYS A 535 -6.39 39.72 -2.34
N MET A 536 -7.34 40.28 -3.10
CA MET A 536 -8.76 40.10 -2.80
C MET A 536 -9.18 38.66 -3.11
N GLU A 537 -9.78 37.98 -2.14
CA GLU A 537 -10.32 36.62 -2.28
C GLU A 537 -11.72 36.54 -1.67
N THR A 538 -12.55 35.64 -2.20
CA THR A 538 -13.84 35.30 -1.58
C THR A 538 -13.60 34.22 -0.52
N ASN A 539 -13.90 34.53 0.75
CA ASN A 539 -13.72 33.59 1.86
C ASN A 539 -14.89 32.58 1.95
N SER A 540 -14.81 31.64 2.90
CA SER A 540 -15.83 30.60 3.12
C SER A 540 -17.22 31.15 3.49
N SER A 541 -17.30 32.38 3.98
CA SER A 541 -18.56 33.07 4.31
C SER A 541 -19.20 33.76 3.11
N GLY A 542 -18.50 33.81 1.97
CA GLY A 542 -18.92 34.50 0.75
C GLY A 542 -18.49 35.96 0.67
N ASP A 543 -17.72 36.46 1.64
CA ASP A 543 -17.21 37.84 1.65
C ASP A 543 -15.96 37.94 0.78
N THR A 544 -15.88 38.99 -0.03
CA THR A 544 -14.66 39.32 -0.77
C THR A 544 -13.79 40.26 0.05
N VAL A 545 -12.71 39.73 0.61
CA VAL A 545 -11.82 40.43 1.56
C VAL A 545 -10.37 40.40 1.08
N MET A 546 -9.58 41.38 1.52
CA MET A 546 -8.14 41.33 1.28
C MET A 546 -7.58 40.19 2.13
N THR A 547 -6.82 39.30 1.49
CA THR A 547 -6.39 38.02 2.04
C THR A 547 -4.91 37.82 1.79
N GLN A 548 -4.20 37.30 2.80
CA GLN A 548 -2.82 36.84 2.63
C GLN A 548 -2.62 35.48 3.30
N TRP A 549 -1.96 34.57 2.58
CA TRP A 549 -1.69 33.21 3.05
C TRP A 549 -0.34 33.12 3.75
N PHE A 550 -0.31 32.32 4.81
CA PHE A 550 0.87 31.97 5.59
C PHE A 550 0.97 30.45 5.66
N GLU A 551 2.11 29.91 6.08
CA GLU A 551 2.28 28.45 6.15
C GLU A 551 1.20 27.77 7.01
N ARG A 552 0.77 28.40 8.11
CA ARG A 552 -0.17 27.81 9.10
C ARG A 552 -1.50 28.55 9.21
N ALA A 553 -1.70 29.64 8.48
CA ALA A 553 -2.87 30.50 8.65
C ALA A 553 -3.23 31.27 7.36
N ARG A 554 -4.42 31.86 7.35
CA ARG A 554 -4.86 32.85 6.36
C ARG A 554 -5.34 34.09 7.08
N PHE A 555 -4.79 35.25 6.76
CA PHE A 555 -5.22 36.53 7.32
C PHE A 555 -6.24 37.18 6.39
N GLU A 556 -7.30 37.71 6.97
CA GLU A 556 -8.39 38.39 6.25
C GLU A 556 -8.60 39.77 6.86
N TRP A 557 -8.69 40.79 6.01
CA TRP A 557 -8.94 42.17 6.43
C TRP A 557 -10.41 42.55 6.29
N HIS A 558 -11.00 42.93 7.42
CA HIS A 558 -12.41 43.28 7.61
C HIS A 558 -12.53 44.73 8.10
N PRO A 559 -12.47 45.75 7.20
CA PRO A 559 -12.36 47.17 7.60
C PRO A 559 -13.52 47.69 8.45
N ASN A 560 -14.71 47.12 8.26
CA ASN A 560 -15.93 47.55 8.93
C ASN A 560 -16.05 47.02 10.37
N ASN A 561 -15.16 46.13 10.80
CA ASN A 561 -15.13 45.63 12.15
C ASN A 561 -14.48 46.63 13.11
N PRO A 562 -14.75 46.54 14.43
CA PRO A 562 -13.97 47.24 15.45
C PRO A 562 -12.48 47.00 15.26
N ALA A 563 -11.63 47.99 15.56
CA ALA A 563 -10.20 48.00 15.24
C ALA A 563 -9.46 46.70 15.64
N GLN A 564 -9.79 46.13 16.81
CA GLN A 564 -9.20 44.89 17.30
C GLN A 564 -9.60 43.61 16.52
N TYR A 565 -10.63 43.70 15.66
CA TYR A 565 -11.17 42.60 14.86
C TYR A 565 -11.10 42.88 13.35
N GLN A 566 -10.34 43.89 12.95
CA GLN A 566 -10.15 44.22 11.53
C GLN A 566 -9.23 43.23 10.81
N VAL A 567 -8.36 42.51 11.53
CA VAL A 567 -7.66 41.35 10.97
C VAL A 567 -8.18 40.13 11.69
N GLN A 568 -8.70 39.18 10.92
CA GLN A 568 -9.20 37.90 11.41
C GLN A 568 -8.47 36.76 10.71
N LEU A 569 -8.44 35.61 11.37
CA LEU A 569 -7.92 34.39 10.79
C LEU A 569 -9.06 33.60 10.13
N GLY A 570 -8.84 33.23 8.87
CA GLY A 570 -9.75 32.37 8.12
C GLY A 570 -9.93 31.00 8.79
N LEU A 571 -11.07 30.35 8.54
CA LEU A 571 -11.42 29.06 9.14
C LEU A 571 -10.74 27.90 8.40
N VAL A 572 -9.42 28.01 8.20
CA VAL A 572 -8.65 27.07 7.37
C VAL A 572 -8.71 25.63 7.87
N GLY A 573 -8.89 25.41 9.18
CA GLY A 573 -9.10 24.07 9.73
C GLY A 573 -10.44 23.47 9.31
N SER A 574 -11.50 24.26 9.35
CA SER A 574 -12.83 23.84 8.85
C SER A 574 -12.82 23.62 7.34
N GLU A 575 -12.18 24.51 6.58
CA GLU A 575 -12.09 24.42 5.11
C GLU A 575 -11.35 23.16 4.67
N VAL A 576 -10.13 22.95 5.17
CA VAL A 576 -9.31 21.77 4.85
C VAL A 576 -10.04 20.47 5.18
N ARG A 577 -10.78 20.48 6.29
CA ARG A 577 -11.48 19.28 6.76
C ARG A 577 -12.82 19.02 6.06
N SER A 578 -13.49 20.05 5.59
CA SER A 578 -14.77 19.92 4.85
C SER A 578 -14.57 19.42 3.42
N HIS A 579 -13.46 19.78 2.76
CA HIS A 579 -13.13 19.28 1.41
C HIS A 579 -12.95 17.75 1.38
N ASN A 580 -12.45 17.17 2.47
CA ASN A 580 -12.34 15.73 2.63
C ASN A 580 -13.69 15.00 2.84
N ARG A 581 -14.83 15.70 2.83
CA ARG A 581 -16.19 15.11 2.95
C ARG A 581 -16.89 14.86 1.62
N LEU A 582 -16.37 15.40 0.51
CA LEU A 582 -17.07 15.44 -0.78
C LEU A 582 -16.37 14.65 -1.91
N ASN A 583 -15.25 13.98 -1.60
CA ASN A 583 -14.49 13.17 -2.56
C ASN A 583 -14.50 11.69 -2.19
#